data_AF-A0A916XC67-F1
#
_entry.id   AF-A0A916XC67-F1
#
_cell.length_a   1.000
_cell.length_b   1.000
_cell.length_c   1.000
_cell.angle_alpha   90.00
_cell.angle_beta   90.00
_cell.angle_gamma   90.00
#
_symmetry.space_group_name_H-M   'P 1'
#
loop_
_entity.id
_entity.type
_entity.pdbx_description
1 polymer ?
#
loop_
_entity_poly.entity_id
_entity_poly.type
_entity_poly.pdbx_seq_one_letter_code
_entity_poly.pdbx_strand_id
1 'polypeptide(L)'
;MEHFIIDTQTFSDLEIFTAKVGSSSIYDLFKHTRTLAARKRLITIMESPSNNLGDIILRRDAIKYFYDHQICLQIKNEEIDLVDFYLKSKFPAFKNNPLDALADYAKRNSSNDYYVIKTGQRYLIQLSRYLLEFIAQYNRESAPPYLHSIFDQITGIIVNGVLSKATLLDEKRLSFSDITRLDRALRGAEKENINLLLELVYELDIFENIALVAAAKDFSFPEFTTSAGIRLNIEGLFHPAIKNAVRNNMGWVSSRI
;
A
#
# COMPACT_ATOMS: atom_id res chain seq x y z
N MET A 1 -1.61 -14.64 -18.94
CA MET A 1 -2.27 -14.66 -17.62
C MET A 1 -3.75 -14.68 -17.88
N GLU A 2 -4.46 -15.70 -17.38
CA GLU A 2 -5.92 -15.69 -17.42
C GLU A 2 -6.37 -14.62 -16.43
N HIS A 3 -7.24 -13.70 -16.87
CA HIS A 3 -7.82 -12.68 -16.00
C HIS A 3 -9.11 -13.23 -15.38
N PHE A 4 -9.48 -12.76 -14.19
CA PHE A 4 -10.81 -13.00 -13.66
C PHE A 4 -11.84 -12.34 -14.60
N ILE A 5 -12.76 -13.14 -15.13
CA ILE A 5 -13.79 -12.66 -16.06
C ILE A 5 -15.07 -12.43 -15.27
N ILE A 6 -15.55 -11.19 -15.30
CA ILE A 6 -16.87 -10.81 -14.80
C ILE A 6 -17.57 -10.02 -15.90
N ASP A 7 -18.81 -10.36 -16.21
CA ASP A 7 -19.59 -9.59 -17.17
C ASP A 7 -20.12 -8.29 -16.53
N THR A 8 -20.44 -7.31 -17.36
CA THR A 8 -20.88 -5.97 -16.92
C THR A 8 -22.15 -6.02 -16.07
N GLN A 9 -23.05 -6.96 -16.34
CA GLN A 9 -24.29 -7.09 -15.58
C GLN A 9 -23.98 -7.59 -14.17
N THR A 10 -23.23 -8.69 -14.03
CA THR A 10 -22.82 -9.21 -12.72
C THR A 10 -22.02 -8.17 -11.93
N PHE A 11 -21.10 -7.43 -12.59
CA PHE A 11 -20.32 -6.37 -11.94
C PHE A 11 -21.20 -5.25 -11.39
N SER A 12 -22.24 -4.85 -12.13
CA SER A 12 -23.22 -3.84 -11.71
C SER A 12 -24.14 -4.37 -10.61
N ASP A 13 -24.59 -5.62 -10.70
CA ASP A 13 -25.53 -6.23 -9.75
C ASP A 13 -24.87 -6.45 -8.37
N LEU A 14 -23.57 -6.71 -8.34
CA LEU A 14 -22.80 -6.81 -7.09
C LEU A 14 -22.49 -5.46 -6.43
N GLU A 15 -22.81 -4.34 -7.11
CA GLU A 15 -22.50 -2.97 -6.67
C GLU A 15 -21.04 -2.84 -6.19
N ILE A 16 -20.09 -3.45 -6.92
CA ILE A 16 -18.65 -3.38 -6.60
C ILE A 16 -18.22 -1.90 -6.52
N PHE A 17 -18.65 -1.14 -7.52
CA PHE A 17 -18.63 0.32 -7.57
C PHE A 17 -20.03 0.81 -7.92
N THR A 18 -20.41 1.98 -7.41
CA THR A 18 -21.69 2.59 -7.75
C THR A 18 -21.51 4.00 -8.31
N ALA A 19 -22.27 4.31 -9.37
CA ALA A 19 -22.42 5.67 -9.88
C ALA A 19 -23.65 6.39 -9.27
N LYS A 20 -24.48 5.69 -8.48
CA LYS A 20 -25.72 6.25 -7.92
C LYS A 20 -25.44 7.01 -6.62
N VAL A 21 -25.71 8.31 -6.65
CA VAL A 21 -25.66 9.20 -5.48
C VAL A 21 -26.58 8.65 -4.38
N GLY A 22 -26.04 8.42 -3.19
CA GLY A 22 -26.79 7.94 -2.02
C GLY A 22 -26.85 6.41 -1.83
N SER A 23 -26.22 5.63 -2.72
CA SER A 23 -26.02 4.18 -2.53
C SER A 23 -24.62 3.86 -1.98
N SER A 24 -24.47 2.73 -1.29
CA SER A 24 -23.19 2.27 -0.73
C SER A 24 -22.71 1.05 -1.50
N SER A 25 -21.57 1.19 -2.20
CA SER A 25 -20.90 0.08 -2.89
C SER A 25 -20.05 -0.77 -1.97
N ILE A 26 -19.57 -1.92 -2.45
CA ILE A 26 -18.54 -2.71 -1.74
C ILE A 26 -17.27 -1.87 -1.58
N TYR A 27 -16.86 -1.12 -2.61
CA TYR A 27 -15.71 -0.23 -2.53
C TYR A 27 -15.85 0.82 -1.41
N ASP A 28 -17.05 1.33 -1.15
CA ASP A 28 -17.28 2.30 -0.07
C ASP A 28 -16.96 1.76 1.32
N LEU A 29 -17.01 0.43 1.51
CA LEU A 29 -16.60 -0.23 2.75
C LEU A 29 -15.08 -0.19 2.95
N PHE A 30 -14.32 -0.29 1.86
CA PHE A 30 -12.87 -0.49 1.89
C PHE A 30 -12.06 0.73 1.45
N LYS A 31 -12.67 1.82 0.97
CA LYS A 31 -11.95 3.00 0.47
C LYS A 31 -11.19 3.80 1.54
N HIS A 32 -11.18 3.37 2.80
CA HIS A 32 -10.64 4.12 3.94
C HIS A 32 -9.13 3.96 4.16
N THR A 33 -8.38 3.57 3.12
CA THR A 33 -6.90 3.55 3.16
C THR A 33 -6.35 4.93 3.53
N ARG A 34 -5.17 4.95 4.17
CA ARG A 34 -4.52 6.19 4.62
C ARG A 34 -4.08 7.03 3.43
N THR A 35 -3.44 6.41 2.44
CA THR A 35 -2.85 7.10 1.29
C THR A 35 -3.76 7.09 0.07
N LEU A 36 -3.64 8.13 -0.76
CA LEU A 36 -4.38 8.22 -2.02
C LEU A 36 -3.92 7.16 -3.03
N ALA A 37 -2.63 6.83 -3.03
CA ALA A 37 -2.08 5.82 -3.92
C ALA A 37 -2.51 4.40 -3.54
N ALA A 38 -2.58 4.04 -2.25
CA ALA A 38 -3.17 2.78 -1.80
C ALA A 38 -4.65 2.68 -2.22
N ARG A 39 -5.42 3.78 -2.10
CA ARG A 39 -6.81 3.82 -2.55
C ARG A 39 -6.94 3.52 -4.05
N LYS A 40 -6.08 4.12 -4.87
CA LYS A 40 -6.04 3.85 -6.32
C LYS A 40 -5.65 2.40 -6.63
N ARG A 41 -4.65 1.85 -5.92
CA ARG A 41 -4.25 0.45 -6.06
C ARG A 41 -5.37 -0.50 -5.65
N LEU A 42 -6.13 -0.18 -4.60
CA LEU A 42 -7.29 -0.96 -4.18
C LEU A 42 -8.37 -1.00 -5.26
N ILE A 43 -8.64 0.12 -5.94
CA ILE A 43 -9.55 0.15 -7.10
C ILE A 43 -9.07 -0.85 -8.17
N THR A 44 -7.78 -0.81 -8.55
CA THR A 44 -7.23 -1.74 -9.54
C THR A 44 -7.34 -3.21 -9.12
N ILE A 45 -7.12 -3.51 -7.83
CA ILE A 45 -7.30 -4.87 -7.28
C ILE A 45 -8.77 -5.33 -7.39
N MET A 46 -9.73 -4.43 -7.15
CA MET A 46 -11.16 -4.74 -7.23
C MET A 46 -11.68 -4.83 -8.68
N GLU A 47 -11.10 -4.06 -9.60
CA GLU A 47 -11.41 -4.11 -11.03
C GLU A 47 -10.86 -5.38 -11.71
N SER A 48 -9.70 -5.87 -11.26
CA SER A 48 -9.09 -7.10 -11.78
C SER A 48 -8.63 -8.02 -10.65
N PRO A 49 -9.57 -8.73 -9.98
CA PRO A 49 -9.24 -9.69 -8.94
C PRO A 49 -8.32 -10.80 -9.44
N SER A 50 -7.47 -11.34 -8.56
CA SER A 50 -6.67 -12.52 -8.89
C SER A 50 -7.58 -13.75 -9.01
N ASN A 51 -7.29 -14.62 -9.98
CA ASN A 51 -7.86 -15.96 -10.11
C ASN A 51 -6.85 -17.06 -9.71
N ASN A 52 -5.67 -16.68 -9.22
CA ASN A 52 -4.66 -17.61 -8.75
C ASN A 52 -4.88 -17.88 -7.25
N LEU A 53 -5.17 -19.14 -6.90
CA LEU A 53 -5.41 -19.54 -5.52
C LEU A 53 -4.22 -19.25 -4.59
N GLY A 54 -2.99 -19.43 -5.08
CA GLY A 54 -1.77 -19.13 -4.32
C GLY A 54 -1.68 -17.65 -3.95
N ASP A 55 -1.90 -16.76 -4.92
CA ASP A 55 -1.89 -15.30 -4.68
C ASP A 55 -3.00 -14.87 -3.71
N ILE A 56 -4.19 -15.48 -3.83
CA ILE A 56 -5.32 -15.21 -2.94
C ILE A 56 -4.98 -15.63 -1.50
N ILE A 57 -4.40 -16.82 -1.32
CA ILE A 57 -3.97 -17.33 -0.01
C ILE A 57 -2.89 -16.41 0.58
N LEU A 58 -1.87 -16.07 -0.19
CA LEU A 58 -0.77 -15.20 0.27
C LEU A 58 -1.29 -13.83 0.75
N ARG A 59 -2.21 -13.20 0.00
CA ARG A 59 -2.84 -11.93 0.41
C ARG A 59 -3.75 -12.11 1.62
N ARG A 60 -4.61 -13.13 1.64
CA ARG A 60 -5.50 -13.43 2.77
C ARG A 60 -4.69 -13.56 4.06
N ASP A 61 -3.60 -14.32 4.03
CA ASP A 61 -2.79 -14.59 5.22
C ASP A 61 -2.09 -13.32 5.70
N ALA A 62 -1.60 -12.48 4.78
CA ALA A 62 -1.04 -11.16 5.12
C ALA A 62 -2.07 -10.25 5.80
N ILE A 63 -3.29 -10.15 5.26
CA ILE A 63 -4.37 -9.34 5.86
C ILE A 63 -4.79 -9.92 7.21
N LYS A 64 -4.91 -11.26 7.30
CA LYS A 64 -5.26 -11.94 8.55
C LYS A 64 -4.20 -11.71 9.63
N TYR A 65 -2.92 -11.67 9.26
CA TYR A 65 -1.84 -11.35 10.20
C TYR A 65 -2.00 -9.93 10.79
N PHE A 66 -2.37 -8.94 9.96
CA PHE A 66 -2.71 -7.59 10.43
C PHE A 66 -3.93 -7.58 11.36
N TYR A 67 -4.96 -8.36 11.03
CA TYR A 67 -6.17 -8.51 11.85
C TYR A 67 -5.85 -9.12 13.22
N ASP A 68 -5.19 -10.28 13.24
CA ASP A 68 -4.92 -11.05 14.46
C ASP A 68 -4.00 -10.30 15.44
N HIS A 69 -3.03 -9.56 14.91
CA HIS A 69 -2.05 -8.81 15.71
C HIS A 69 -2.43 -7.34 15.89
N GLN A 70 -3.59 -6.90 15.38
CA GLN A 70 -4.09 -5.52 15.46
C GLN A 70 -3.04 -4.50 14.99
N ILE A 71 -2.35 -4.81 13.89
CA ILE A 71 -1.25 -4.00 13.38
C ILE A 71 -1.81 -2.69 12.84
N CYS A 72 -1.24 -1.58 13.31
CA CYS A 72 -1.63 -0.24 12.89
C CYS A 72 -0.41 0.53 12.37
N LEU A 73 -0.49 1.01 11.12
CA LEU A 73 0.59 1.79 10.52
C LEU A 73 0.51 3.24 11.00
N GLN A 74 1.55 3.67 11.71
CA GLN A 74 1.66 5.04 12.22
C GLN A 74 2.26 5.99 11.17
N ILE A 75 1.67 6.00 9.98
CA ILE A 75 2.10 6.89 8.89
C ILE A 75 1.02 7.92 8.58
N LYS A 76 1.45 9.16 8.33
CA LYS A 76 0.56 10.25 7.93
C LYS A 76 0.42 10.32 6.41
N ASN A 77 -0.81 10.48 5.95
CA ASN A 77 -1.15 10.62 4.54
C ASN A 77 -0.31 11.73 3.88
N GLU A 78 -0.28 12.91 4.50
CA GLU A 78 0.26 14.12 3.89
C GLU A 78 1.78 14.02 3.71
N GLU A 79 2.42 13.23 4.58
CA GLU A 79 3.86 12.98 4.53
C GLU A 79 4.20 12.08 3.34
N ILE A 80 3.46 10.98 3.13
CA ILE A 80 3.66 10.10 1.96
C ILE A 80 3.26 10.80 0.66
N ASP A 81 2.13 11.48 0.62
CA ASP A 81 1.66 12.17 -0.59
C ASP A 81 2.65 13.25 -1.03
N LEU A 82 3.32 13.94 -0.10
CA LEU A 82 4.39 14.87 -0.43
C LEU A 82 5.67 14.17 -0.95
N VAL A 83 6.01 13.00 -0.42
CA VAL A 83 7.14 12.19 -0.95
C VAL A 83 6.85 11.77 -2.39
N ASP A 84 5.65 11.26 -2.67
CA ASP A 84 5.24 10.87 -4.02
C ASP A 84 5.25 12.07 -4.98
N PHE A 85 4.71 13.22 -4.55
CA PHE A 85 4.74 14.46 -5.31
C PHE A 85 6.17 14.93 -5.61
N TYR A 86 7.06 14.86 -4.62
CA TYR A 86 8.47 15.16 -4.78
C TYR A 86 9.14 14.26 -5.84
N LEU A 87 8.95 12.95 -5.78
CA LEU A 87 9.57 12.01 -6.73
C LEU A 87 9.06 12.17 -8.16
N LYS A 88 7.80 12.59 -8.32
CA LYS A 88 7.14 12.85 -9.61
C LYS A 88 7.29 14.27 -10.12
N SER A 89 7.94 15.15 -9.36
CA SER A 89 8.11 16.56 -9.72
C SER A 89 8.80 16.73 -11.08
N LYS A 90 8.29 17.67 -11.88
CA LYS A 90 8.76 17.91 -13.26
C LYS A 90 9.99 18.82 -13.34
N PHE A 91 10.33 19.51 -12.26
CA PHE A 91 11.58 20.29 -12.22
C PHE A 91 12.79 19.35 -12.16
N PRO A 92 13.89 19.66 -12.88
CA PRO A 92 15.01 18.73 -13.03
C PRO A 92 15.65 18.39 -11.68
N ALA A 93 16.26 17.21 -11.55
CA ALA A 93 17.11 16.89 -10.41
C ALA A 93 18.30 17.87 -10.32
N PHE A 94 18.85 18.08 -9.13
CA PHE A 94 20.06 18.89 -8.98
C PHE A 94 21.21 18.31 -9.82
N LYS A 95 22.07 19.19 -10.36
CA LYS A 95 23.24 18.76 -11.13
C LYS A 95 24.38 18.29 -10.24
N ASN A 96 25.32 17.55 -10.83
CA ASN A 96 26.46 16.93 -10.13
C ASN A 96 27.55 17.96 -9.75
N ASN A 97 27.68 19.03 -10.54
CA ASN A 97 28.65 20.10 -10.33
C ASN A 97 28.14 21.09 -9.24
N PRO A 98 28.91 21.38 -8.17
CA PRO A 98 28.50 22.28 -7.09
C PRO A 98 28.11 23.69 -7.55
N LEU A 99 28.82 24.26 -8.52
CA LEU A 99 28.49 25.60 -9.04
C LEU A 99 27.14 25.60 -9.77
N ASP A 100 26.88 24.57 -10.57
CA ASP A 100 25.60 24.41 -11.26
C ASP A 100 24.46 24.12 -10.27
N ALA A 101 24.71 23.35 -9.22
CA ALA A 101 23.73 23.09 -8.16
C ALA A 101 23.39 24.37 -7.37
N LEU A 102 24.38 25.24 -7.10
CA LEU A 102 24.16 26.55 -6.50
C LEU A 102 23.37 27.49 -7.42
N ALA A 103 23.63 27.46 -8.73
CA ALA A 103 22.85 28.21 -9.70
C ALA A 103 21.40 27.70 -9.78
N ASP A 104 21.19 26.39 -9.74
CA ASP A 104 19.87 25.77 -9.65
C ASP A 104 19.14 26.17 -8.35
N TYR A 105 19.86 26.21 -7.22
CA TYR A 105 19.33 26.66 -5.94
C TYR A 105 18.89 28.13 -5.99
N ALA A 106 19.74 29.02 -6.49
CA ALA A 106 19.43 30.44 -6.62
C ALA A 106 18.16 30.68 -7.46
N LYS A 107 17.96 29.88 -8.52
CA LYS A 107 16.74 29.94 -9.35
C LYS A 107 15.50 29.36 -8.67
N ARG A 108 15.65 28.36 -7.80
CA ARG A 108 14.53 27.60 -7.20
C ARG A 108 14.12 28.08 -5.81
N ASN A 109 14.99 28.84 -5.13
CA ASN A 109 14.66 29.41 -3.83
C ASN A 109 13.46 30.38 -3.91
N SER A 110 13.16 30.90 -5.10
CA SER A 110 11.98 31.73 -5.39
C SER A 110 10.72 30.96 -5.79
N SER A 111 10.78 29.66 -6.11
CA SER A 111 9.67 28.90 -6.75
C SER A 111 9.02 27.83 -5.87
N ASN A 112 9.30 27.77 -4.56
CA ASN A 112 8.83 26.73 -3.64
C ASN A 112 9.39 25.31 -3.93
N ASP A 113 10.04 25.07 -5.08
CA ASP A 113 10.62 23.78 -5.47
C ASP A 113 11.64 23.25 -4.45
N TYR A 114 12.51 24.13 -3.94
CA TYR A 114 13.50 23.75 -2.94
C TYR A 114 12.85 23.26 -1.64
N TYR A 115 11.74 23.89 -1.25
CA TYR A 115 10.97 23.46 -0.08
C TYR A 115 10.36 22.07 -0.30
N VAL A 116 9.80 21.79 -1.48
CA VAL A 116 9.26 20.47 -1.84
C VAL A 116 10.36 19.40 -1.79
N ILE A 117 11.53 19.67 -2.38
CA ILE A 117 12.68 18.74 -2.37
C ILE A 117 13.10 18.44 -0.94
N LYS A 118 13.39 19.50 -0.16
CA LYS A 118 13.86 19.35 1.22
C LYS A 118 12.84 18.60 2.09
N THR A 119 11.56 18.93 1.95
CA THR A 119 10.51 18.33 2.78
C THR A 119 10.20 16.89 2.36
N GLY A 120 10.20 16.58 1.06
CA GLY A 120 10.06 15.22 0.56
C GLY A 120 11.20 14.31 1.03
N GLN A 121 12.44 14.78 0.98
CA GLN A 121 13.59 14.03 1.51
C GLN A 121 13.49 13.81 3.03
N ARG A 122 13.07 14.83 3.77
CA ARG A 122 12.84 14.72 5.22
C ARG A 122 11.85 13.61 5.55
N TYR A 123 10.69 13.61 4.88
CA TYR A 123 9.65 12.61 5.12
C TYR A 123 10.06 11.22 4.66
N LEU A 124 10.81 11.09 3.56
CA LEU A 124 11.34 9.80 3.14
C LEU A 124 12.34 9.21 4.15
N ILE A 125 13.20 10.05 4.76
CA ILE A 125 14.11 9.62 5.83
C ILE A 125 13.33 9.15 7.07
N GLN A 126 12.30 9.91 7.47
CA GLN A 126 11.44 9.55 8.62
C GLN A 126 10.68 8.25 8.37
N LEU A 127 10.08 8.11 7.19
CA LEU A 127 9.41 6.89 6.74
C LEU A 127 10.37 5.70 6.77
N SER A 128 11.60 5.86 6.27
CA SER A 128 12.59 4.78 6.25
C SER A 128 12.94 4.28 7.64
N ARG A 129 13.16 5.18 8.61
CA ARG A 129 13.41 4.78 10.00
C ARG A 129 12.21 4.07 10.61
N TYR A 130 11.03 4.66 10.45
CA TYR A 130 9.79 4.07 10.93
C TYR A 130 9.59 2.66 10.36
N LEU A 131 9.83 2.45 9.07
CA LEU A 131 9.67 1.14 8.44
C LEU A 131 10.65 0.11 8.99
N LEU A 132 11.90 0.49 9.26
CA LEU A 132 12.87 -0.42 9.89
C LEU A 132 12.44 -0.83 11.31
N GLU A 133 11.95 0.13 12.11
CA GLU A 133 11.41 -0.14 13.46
C GLU A 133 10.14 -1.01 13.40
N PHE A 134 9.23 -0.69 12.49
CA PHE A 134 8.00 -1.45 12.24
C PHE A 134 8.31 -2.90 11.85
N ILE A 135 9.25 -3.10 10.92
CA ILE A 135 9.67 -4.44 10.48
C ILE A 135 10.31 -5.19 11.65
N ALA A 136 11.18 -4.56 12.44
CA ALA A 136 11.78 -5.21 13.61
C ALA A 136 10.72 -5.68 14.62
N GLN A 137 9.59 -4.99 14.74
CA GLN A 137 8.49 -5.36 15.63
C GLN A 137 7.62 -6.52 15.10
N TYR A 138 7.36 -6.54 13.79
CA TYR A 138 6.33 -7.41 13.18
C TYR A 138 6.87 -8.52 12.26
N ASN A 139 8.15 -8.50 11.90
CA ASN A 139 8.81 -9.56 11.14
C ASN A 139 9.19 -10.73 12.06
N ARG A 140 8.17 -11.42 12.58
CA ARG A 140 8.30 -12.58 13.47
C ARG A 140 8.23 -13.87 12.66
N GLU A 141 8.67 -14.99 13.24
CA GLU A 141 8.55 -16.31 12.60
C GLU A 141 7.11 -16.69 12.23
N SER A 142 6.11 -16.12 12.92
CA SER A 142 4.70 -16.32 12.63
C SER A 142 4.16 -15.47 11.47
N ALA A 143 4.96 -14.56 10.90
CA ALA A 143 4.53 -13.76 9.78
C ALA A 143 4.37 -14.64 8.52
N PRO A 144 3.32 -14.42 7.71
CA PRO A 144 3.12 -15.18 6.50
C PRO A 144 4.22 -14.89 5.45
N PRO A 145 4.52 -15.84 4.55
CA PRO A 145 5.60 -15.71 3.57
C PRO A 145 5.53 -14.44 2.72
N TYR A 146 4.32 -13.97 2.38
CA TYR A 146 4.16 -12.75 1.59
C TYR A 146 4.60 -11.50 2.37
N LEU A 147 4.33 -11.44 3.67
CA LEU A 147 4.80 -10.33 4.50
C LEU A 147 6.31 -10.39 4.70
N HIS A 148 6.90 -11.56 4.89
CA HIS A 148 8.36 -11.70 4.90
C HIS A 148 8.99 -11.15 3.62
N SER A 149 8.46 -11.52 2.45
CA SER A 149 8.92 -11.00 1.16
C SER A 149 8.81 -9.47 1.05
N ILE A 150 7.70 -8.88 1.53
CA ILE A 150 7.53 -7.42 1.55
C ILE A 150 8.56 -6.77 2.50
N PHE A 151 8.72 -7.31 3.71
CA PHE A 151 9.63 -6.78 4.71
C PHE A 151 11.09 -6.86 4.26
N ASP A 152 11.51 -7.99 3.68
CA ASP A 152 12.87 -8.18 3.17
C ASP A 152 13.17 -7.21 2.01
N GLN A 153 12.20 -6.97 1.12
CA GLN A 153 12.35 -5.99 0.04
C GLN A 153 12.48 -4.56 0.58
N ILE A 154 11.61 -4.17 1.53
CA ILE A 154 11.69 -2.84 2.18
C ILE A 154 13.05 -2.67 2.85
N THR A 155 13.48 -3.64 3.67
CA THR A 155 14.77 -3.62 4.34
C THR A 155 15.92 -3.56 3.34
N GLY A 156 15.87 -4.37 2.27
CA GLY A 156 16.87 -4.39 1.21
C GLY A 156 17.02 -3.03 0.52
N ILE A 157 15.91 -2.39 0.14
CA ILE A 157 15.92 -1.05 -0.48
C ILE A 157 16.54 -0.01 0.46
N ILE A 158 16.17 -0.05 1.75
CA ILE A 158 16.65 0.94 2.72
C ILE A 158 18.14 0.72 3.03
N VAL A 159 18.54 -0.51 3.38
CA VAL A 159 19.86 -0.82 3.91
C VAL A 159 20.94 -0.89 2.84
N ASN A 160 20.59 -1.31 1.61
CA ASN A 160 21.56 -1.42 0.51
C ASN A 160 21.59 -0.18 -0.39
N GLY A 161 20.57 0.69 -0.32
CA GLY A 161 20.46 1.88 -1.14
C GLY A 161 21.00 3.16 -0.50
N VAL A 162 20.68 4.30 -1.12
CA VAL A 162 21.08 5.64 -0.62
C VAL A 162 20.50 5.97 0.77
N LEU A 163 19.36 5.35 1.12
CA LEU A 163 18.66 5.57 2.38
C LEU A 163 19.44 5.07 3.61
N SER A 164 20.33 4.09 3.44
CA SER A 164 21.18 3.54 4.50
C SER A 164 21.99 4.62 5.22
N LYS A 165 22.63 5.50 4.45
CA LYS A 165 23.35 6.67 5.00
C LYS A 165 22.40 7.81 5.35
N ALA A 166 21.31 7.98 4.61
CA ALA A 166 20.36 9.07 4.84
C ALA A 166 19.64 8.94 6.20
N THR A 167 19.33 7.72 6.63
CA THR A 167 18.73 7.43 7.95
C THR A 167 19.63 7.78 9.13
N LEU A 168 20.93 8.05 8.92
CA LEU A 168 21.85 8.52 9.95
C LEU A 168 21.90 10.06 10.07
N LEU A 169 21.32 10.80 9.12
CA LEU A 169 21.35 12.27 9.09
C LEU A 169 20.24 12.89 9.94
N ASP A 170 20.45 14.05 10.56
CA ASP A 170 19.34 14.83 11.13
C ASP A 170 18.47 15.40 9.99
N GLU A 171 17.29 14.82 9.77
CA GLU A 171 16.38 15.18 8.69
C GLU A 171 15.85 16.62 8.83
N LYS A 172 15.88 17.19 10.03
CA LYS A 172 15.47 18.58 10.29
C LYS A 172 16.57 19.57 9.90
N ARG A 173 17.82 19.12 9.80
CA ARG A 173 19.02 19.94 9.58
C ARG A 173 19.86 19.46 8.39
N LEU A 174 19.21 18.95 7.34
CA LEU A 174 19.90 18.58 6.10
C LEU A 174 20.66 19.78 5.52
N SER A 175 21.96 19.60 5.27
CA SER A 175 22.78 20.60 4.61
C SER A 175 22.43 20.72 3.13
N PHE A 176 22.85 21.81 2.49
CA PHE A 176 22.70 21.96 1.04
C PHE A 176 23.35 20.80 0.26
N SER A 177 24.53 20.34 0.71
CA SER A 177 25.21 19.20 0.11
C SER A 177 24.44 17.89 0.29
N ASP A 178 23.77 17.69 1.44
CA ASP A 178 22.93 16.52 1.64
C ASP A 178 21.74 16.55 0.70
N ILE A 179 21.06 17.70 0.63
CA ILE A 179 19.85 17.88 -0.17
C ILE A 179 20.15 17.60 -1.65
N THR A 180 21.20 18.22 -2.20
CA THR A 180 21.57 18.07 -3.61
C THR A 180 22.03 16.64 -3.95
N ARG A 181 22.81 16.01 -3.06
CA ARG A 181 23.27 14.62 -3.24
C ARG A 181 22.11 13.63 -3.17
N LEU A 182 21.26 13.74 -2.17
CA LEU A 182 20.08 12.88 -2.02
C LEU A 182 19.14 13.06 -3.20
N ASP A 183 18.92 14.30 -3.63
CA ASP A 183 18.00 14.59 -4.73
C ASP A 183 18.40 13.88 -6.03
N ARG A 184 19.69 13.94 -6.35
CA ARG A 184 20.28 13.27 -7.49
C ARG A 184 20.15 11.75 -7.44
N ALA A 185 20.36 11.16 -6.28
CA ALA A 185 20.26 9.72 -6.11
C ALA A 185 18.80 9.27 -6.21
N LEU A 186 17.92 9.87 -5.40
CA LEU A 186 16.51 9.50 -5.27
C LEU A 186 15.70 9.72 -6.55
N ARG A 187 15.96 10.80 -7.30
CA ARG A 187 15.29 11.07 -8.59
C ARG A 187 16.11 10.64 -9.80
N GLY A 188 17.23 9.97 -9.57
CA GLY A 188 18.12 9.40 -10.58
C GLY A 188 18.22 7.89 -10.43
N ALA A 189 19.41 7.40 -10.06
CA ALA A 189 19.73 5.97 -10.06
C ALA A 189 18.86 5.12 -9.10
N GLU A 190 18.37 5.68 -7.99
CA GLU A 190 17.56 4.94 -7.01
C GLU A 190 16.05 5.08 -7.24
N LYS A 191 15.63 5.81 -8.28
CA LYS A 191 14.21 6.16 -8.47
C LYS A 191 13.28 4.96 -8.49
N GLU A 192 13.69 3.88 -9.17
CA GLU A 192 12.89 2.66 -9.27
C GLU A 192 12.76 1.96 -7.91
N ASN A 193 13.86 1.86 -7.16
CA ASN A 193 13.85 1.28 -5.81
C ASN A 193 12.95 2.09 -4.86
N ILE A 194 12.97 3.42 -4.92
CA ILE A 194 12.13 4.26 -4.07
C ILE A 194 10.65 4.18 -4.48
N ASN A 195 10.35 4.07 -5.77
CA ASN A 195 8.97 3.83 -6.21
C ASN A 195 8.46 2.48 -5.71
N LEU A 196 9.28 1.42 -5.82
CA LEU A 196 8.95 0.11 -5.28
C LEU A 196 8.73 0.16 -3.75
N LEU A 197 9.57 0.89 -3.02
CA LEU A 197 9.38 1.11 -1.58
C LEU A 197 7.99 1.71 -1.28
N LEU A 198 7.59 2.75 -2.01
CA LEU A 198 6.26 3.35 -1.84
C LEU A 198 5.13 2.37 -2.20
N GLU A 199 5.29 1.59 -3.27
CA GLU A 199 4.32 0.56 -3.65
C GLU A 199 4.14 -0.50 -2.57
N LEU A 200 5.22 -0.94 -1.92
CA LEU A 200 5.19 -1.87 -0.80
C LEU A 200 4.48 -1.25 0.42
N VAL A 201 4.73 0.03 0.71
CA VAL A 201 4.00 0.77 1.76
C VAL A 201 2.49 0.84 1.45
N TYR A 202 2.12 1.09 0.20
CA TYR A 202 0.71 1.10 -0.21
C TYR A 202 0.04 -0.27 -0.06
N GLU A 203 0.78 -1.36 -0.28
CA GLU A 203 0.27 -2.71 -0.04
C GLU A 203 0.00 -2.94 1.47
N LEU A 204 0.91 -2.53 2.34
CA LEU A 204 0.71 -2.61 3.80
C LEU A 204 -0.48 -1.76 4.28
N ASP A 205 -0.68 -0.57 3.71
CA ASP A 205 -1.84 0.32 3.98
C ASP A 205 -3.15 -0.37 3.61
N ILE A 206 -3.19 -1.07 2.46
CA ILE A 206 -4.36 -1.87 2.06
C ILE A 206 -4.63 -3.00 3.06
N PHE A 207 -3.60 -3.71 3.52
CA PHE A 207 -3.77 -4.80 4.48
C PHE A 207 -4.31 -4.32 5.83
N GLU A 208 -3.74 -3.24 6.39
CA GLU A 208 -4.26 -2.61 7.61
C GLU A 208 -5.73 -2.23 7.43
N ASN A 209 -6.06 -1.54 6.34
CA ASN A 209 -7.41 -1.07 6.09
C ASN A 209 -8.43 -2.22 5.98
N ILE A 210 -8.12 -3.29 5.24
CA ILE A 210 -9.03 -4.45 5.14
C ILE A 210 -9.18 -5.14 6.50
N ALA A 211 -8.09 -5.29 7.27
CA ALA A 211 -8.13 -5.86 8.61
C ALA A 211 -9.02 -5.04 9.55
N LEU A 212 -8.91 -3.71 9.54
CA LEU A 212 -9.76 -2.81 10.34
C LEU A 212 -11.24 -2.92 9.95
N VAL A 213 -11.55 -2.96 8.65
CA VAL A 213 -12.93 -3.14 8.17
C VAL A 213 -13.48 -4.49 8.60
N ALA A 214 -12.69 -5.56 8.47
CA ALA A 214 -13.09 -6.90 8.88
C ALA A 214 -13.41 -6.96 10.37
N ALA A 215 -12.60 -6.31 11.22
CA ALA A 215 -12.85 -6.22 12.66
C ALA A 215 -14.10 -5.41 12.99
N ALA A 216 -14.30 -4.27 12.33
CA ALA A 216 -15.44 -3.39 12.58
C ALA A 216 -16.77 -3.98 12.10
N LYS A 217 -16.73 -4.86 11.08
CA LYS A 217 -17.92 -5.44 10.43
C LYS A 217 -18.16 -6.91 10.79
N ASP A 218 -17.34 -7.50 11.66
CA ASP A 218 -17.45 -8.92 12.02
C ASP A 218 -17.39 -9.83 10.79
N PHE A 219 -16.41 -9.57 9.91
CA PHE A 219 -16.11 -10.42 8.76
C PHE A 219 -15.15 -11.54 9.13
N SER A 220 -15.22 -12.63 8.36
CA SER A 220 -14.32 -13.77 8.45
C SER A 220 -13.38 -13.85 7.26
N PHE A 221 -12.30 -14.60 7.42
CA PHE A 221 -11.36 -14.91 6.34
C PHE A 221 -11.73 -16.26 5.71
N PRO A 222 -11.71 -16.38 4.36
CA PRO A 222 -12.11 -17.62 3.70
C PRO A 222 -11.09 -18.74 3.92
N GLU A 223 -11.61 -19.95 4.13
CA GLU A 223 -10.83 -21.18 4.13
C GLU A 223 -10.95 -21.87 2.76
N PHE A 224 -9.83 -22.35 2.24
CA PHE A 224 -9.78 -23.02 0.95
C PHE A 224 -9.59 -24.52 1.17
N THR A 225 -10.45 -25.32 0.56
CA THR A 225 -10.38 -26.78 0.59
C THR A 225 -9.65 -27.33 -0.63
N THR A 226 -8.94 -28.44 -0.46
CA THR A 226 -8.31 -29.21 -1.54
C THR A 226 -9.22 -30.31 -2.09
N SER A 227 -10.51 -30.33 -1.71
CA SER A 227 -11.43 -31.40 -2.10
C SER A 227 -11.65 -31.45 -3.61
N ALA A 228 -11.74 -32.66 -4.17
CA ALA A 228 -12.21 -32.86 -5.53
C ALA A 228 -13.69 -32.42 -5.65
N GLY A 229 -13.93 -31.38 -6.45
CA GLY A 229 -15.27 -30.83 -6.71
C GLY A 229 -15.46 -29.42 -6.12
N ILE A 230 -16.36 -28.64 -6.74
CA ILE A 230 -16.62 -27.27 -6.30
C ILE A 230 -17.56 -27.30 -5.09
N ARG A 231 -17.09 -26.74 -3.97
CA ARG A 231 -17.85 -26.63 -2.73
C ARG A 231 -17.76 -25.21 -2.20
N LEU A 232 -18.89 -24.69 -1.75
CA LEU A 232 -19.00 -23.40 -1.08
C LEU A 232 -19.84 -23.60 0.18
N ASN A 233 -19.30 -23.21 1.33
CA ASN A 233 -20.05 -23.16 2.57
C ASN A 233 -19.85 -21.76 3.16
N ILE A 234 -20.96 -21.08 3.47
CA ILE A 234 -20.96 -19.75 4.07
C ILE A 234 -21.88 -19.79 5.28
N GLU A 235 -21.34 -19.45 6.43
CA GLU A 235 -22.10 -19.34 7.66
C GLU A 235 -22.32 -17.87 8.00
N GLY A 236 -23.56 -17.55 8.38
CA GLY A 236 -23.94 -16.23 8.82
C GLY A 236 -23.82 -15.13 7.77
N LEU A 237 -24.01 -15.43 6.48
CA LEU A 237 -24.01 -14.47 5.36
C LEU A 237 -25.01 -13.34 5.60
N PHE A 238 -24.59 -12.11 5.34
CA PHE A 238 -25.41 -10.91 5.51
C PHE A 238 -24.97 -9.78 4.57
N HIS A 239 -25.83 -8.78 4.37
CA HIS A 239 -25.49 -7.60 3.58
C HIS A 239 -24.77 -6.55 4.46
N PRO A 240 -23.51 -6.15 4.13
CA PRO A 240 -22.66 -5.34 5.02
C PRO A 240 -23.11 -3.88 5.22
N ALA A 241 -23.98 -3.38 4.34
CA ALA A 241 -24.56 -2.04 4.44
C ALA A 241 -25.90 -1.98 5.21
N ILE A 242 -26.52 -3.14 5.53
CA ILE A 242 -27.81 -3.17 6.23
C ILE A 242 -27.57 -3.31 7.74
N LYS A 243 -28.05 -2.34 8.52
CA LYS A 243 -28.00 -2.41 9.98
C LYS A 243 -28.87 -3.57 10.48
N ASN A 244 -28.33 -4.39 11.37
CA ASN A 244 -29.02 -5.57 11.92
C ASN A 244 -29.53 -6.53 10.84
N ALA A 245 -28.76 -6.72 9.77
CA ALA A 245 -29.08 -7.67 8.71
C ALA A 245 -29.30 -9.08 9.27
N VAL A 246 -30.33 -9.76 8.77
CA VAL A 246 -30.58 -11.16 9.11
C VAL A 246 -29.50 -12.02 8.49
N ARG A 247 -28.86 -12.84 9.32
CA ARG A 247 -27.79 -13.75 8.93
C ARG A 247 -28.37 -15.05 8.39
N ASN A 248 -27.84 -15.54 7.28
CA ASN A 248 -28.28 -16.76 6.63
C ASN A 248 -27.10 -17.70 6.36
N ASN A 249 -27.30 -19.00 6.50
CA ASN A 249 -26.31 -19.98 6.10
C ASN A 249 -26.60 -20.42 4.65
N MET A 250 -25.55 -20.56 3.84
CA MET A 250 -25.65 -21.03 2.47
C MET A 250 -24.59 -22.11 2.19
N GLY A 251 -25.01 -23.20 1.58
CA GLY A 251 -24.13 -24.30 1.18
C GLY A 251 -24.41 -24.70 -0.26
N TRP A 252 -23.36 -24.93 -1.03
CA TRP A 252 -23.44 -25.43 -2.39
C TRP A 252 -22.34 -26.46 -2.65
N VAL A 253 -22.71 -27.56 -3.30
CA VAL A 253 -21.81 -28.62 -3.73
C VAL A 253 -22.15 -28.94 -5.18
N SER A 254 -21.19 -28.75 -6.10
CA SER A 254 -21.38 -29.18 -7.49
C SER A 254 -21.45 -30.70 -7.54
N SER A 255 -22.51 -31.22 -8.13
CA SER A 255 -22.75 -32.66 -8.30
C SER A 255 -22.16 -33.24 -9.59
N ARG A 256 -21.37 -32.47 -10.36
CA ARG A 256 -20.79 -32.92 -11.64
C ARG A 256 -19.32 -32.50 -11.80
N ILE A 257 -18.50 -33.47 -12.18
CA ILE A 257 -17.17 -33.32 -12.80
C ILE A 257 -17.39 -33.31 -14.31
#